data_AF-A0A0A2AFX2-F1
#
_entry.id   AF-A0A0A2AFX2-F1
#
_cell.length_a   1.000
_cell.length_b   1.000
_cell.length_c   1.000
_cell.angle_alpha   90.00
_cell.angle_beta   90.00
_cell.angle_gamma   90.00
#
_symmetry.space_group_name_H-M   'P 1'
#
loop_
_entity.id
_entity.type
_entity.pdbx_description
1 polymer ?
#
loop_
_entity_poly.entity_id
_entity_poly.type
_entity_poly.pdbx_seq_one_letter_code
_entity_poly.pdbx_strand_id
1 'polypeptide(L)'
;MKQLLIVFLLFISFANKSKAGIPEDKDAWMEIENTGSGKVQINTLDAKALGSKITVGITRRQGENEQSDGYYVMSWTGKVQVDCKKFKMKITAKTGRGLFPATSTYKITPDSIGYPLADNLCYLTGVEGYTKNEYQPEWATKVIKTIESKKIKKYVQQGAVTINCDSPVWKNKPRCN
;
A
#
# COMPACT_ATOMS: atom_id res chain seq x y z
N MET A 1 4.53 -7.19 60.37
CA MET A 1 5.34 -7.77 59.27
C MET A 1 4.37 -8.40 58.28
N LYS A 2 3.84 -7.65 57.31
CA LYS A 2 4.29 -7.56 55.90
C LYS A 2 4.53 -8.93 55.25
N GLN A 3 3.51 -9.48 54.57
CA GLN A 3 3.68 -10.38 53.43
C GLN A 3 2.43 -10.24 52.53
N LEU A 4 2.47 -9.26 51.62
CA LEU A 4 1.54 -9.15 50.50
C LEU A 4 2.22 -9.86 49.32
N LEU A 5 1.74 -11.05 49.01
CA LEU A 5 2.06 -11.79 47.79
C LEU A 5 1.47 -11.04 46.59
N ILE A 6 2.29 -10.21 45.94
CA ILE A 6 1.96 -9.63 44.64
C ILE A 6 2.30 -10.68 43.59
N VAL A 7 1.27 -11.37 43.10
CA VAL A 7 1.33 -12.19 41.89
C VAL A 7 1.61 -11.24 40.73
N PHE A 8 2.87 -11.16 40.32
CA PHE A 8 3.27 -10.45 39.10
C PHE A 8 2.85 -11.30 37.90
N LEU A 9 1.61 -11.10 37.42
CA LEU A 9 1.19 -11.55 36.11
C LEU A 9 1.97 -10.77 35.06
N LEU A 10 3.09 -11.36 34.61
CA LEU A 10 3.76 -11.02 33.36
C LEU A 10 2.75 -11.23 32.24
N PHE A 11 1.97 -10.19 31.93
CA PHE A 11 1.38 -10.04 30.61
C PHE A 11 2.53 -9.84 29.62
N ILE A 12 3.12 -10.95 29.20
CA ILE A 12 3.80 -11.01 27.91
C ILE A 12 2.69 -10.78 26.89
N SER A 13 2.42 -9.51 26.62
CA SER A 13 1.73 -9.11 25.42
C SER A 13 2.60 -9.64 24.29
N PHE A 14 2.25 -10.81 23.76
CA PHE A 14 2.73 -11.22 22.46
C PHE A 14 2.30 -10.11 21.52
N ALA A 15 3.21 -9.16 21.28
CA ALA A 15 3.11 -8.24 20.19
C ALA A 15 3.03 -9.14 18.96
N ASN A 16 1.81 -9.36 18.48
CA ASN A 16 1.57 -10.00 17.21
C ASN A 16 2.45 -9.24 16.22
N LYS A 17 3.54 -9.90 15.79
CA LYS A 17 4.44 -9.40 14.76
C LYS A 17 3.57 -9.14 13.54
N SER A 18 3.11 -7.90 13.38
CA SER A 18 2.58 -7.44 12.11
C SER A 18 3.77 -7.39 11.14
N LYS A 19 4.06 -8.56 10.55
CA LYS A 19 5.09 -8.82 9.55
C LYS A 19 5.00 -7.82 8.40
N ALA A 20 5.70 -6.70 8.49
CA ALA A 20 5.86 -5.71 7.41
C ALA A 20 4.53 -5.26 6.72
N GLY A 21 3.39 -5.42 7.40
CA GLY A 21 2.06 -5.25 6.85
C GLY A 21 1.71 -6.12 5.63
N ILE A 22 2.49 -7.12 5.24
CA ILE A 22 2.18 -7.97 4.07
C ILE A 22 1.02 -8.89 4.44
N PRO A 23 -0.10 -8.88 3.69
CA PRO A 23 -1.33 -9.56 4.07
C PRO A 23 -1.14 -11.08 4.03
N GLU A 24 -1.66 -11.78 5.05
CA GLU A 24 -1.57 -13.24 5.20
C GLU A 24 -2.85 -13.97 4.77
N ASP A 25 -3.99 -13.27 4.68
CA ASP A 25 -5.28 -13.87 4.32
C ASP A 25 -5.35 -14.29 2.85
N LYS A 26 -5.73 -15.56 2.62
CA LYS A 26 -5.79 -16.20 1.30
C LYS A 26 -7.08 -15.89 0.52
N ASP A 27 -8.13 -15.43 1.18
CA ASP A 27 -9.47 -15.26 0.57
C ASP A 27 -9.66 -13.92 -0.17
N ALA A 28 -8.61 -13.09 -0.25
CA ALA A 28 -8.65 -11.76 -0.86
C ALA A 28 -7.90 -11.64 -2.19
N TRP A 29 -7.28 -12.73 -2.67
CA TRP A 29 -6.37 -12.71 -3.83
C TRP A 29 -7.11 -12.98 -5.14
N MET A 30 -7.00 -12.07 -6.10
CA MET A 30 -7.53 -12.22 -7.45
C MET A 30 -6.42 -12.16 -8.48
N GLU A 31 -6.51 -12.94 -9.54
CA GLU A 31 -5.53 -12.91 -10.63
C GLU A 31 -5.63 -11.58 -11.41
N ILE A 32 -4.49 -10.98 -11.74
CA ILE A 32 -4.41 -9.89 -12.70
C ILE A 32 -4.11 -10.57 -14.04
N GLU A 33 -5.09 -10.53 -14.94
CA GLU A 33 -4.89 -10.99 -16.31
C GLU A 33 -3.77 -10.18 -16.97
N ASN A 34 -2.93 -10.86 -17.74
CA ASN A 34 -2.05 -10.23 -18.71
C ASN A 34 -0.85 -9.43 -18.16
N THR A 35 -0.07 -10.04 -17.25
CA THR A 35 1.33 -9.66 -17.05
C THR A 35 2.18 -10.68 -17.77
N GLY A 36 2.85 -10.32 -18.87
CA GLY A 36 3.52 -11.24 -19.82
C GLY A 36 4.59 -12.20 -19.27
N SER A 37 4.79 -12.27 -17.96
CA SER A 37 5.61 -13.28 -17.29
C SER A 37 5.05 -13.62 -15.90
N GLY A 38 4.69 -14.90 -15.70
CA GLY A 38 4.24 -15.46 -14.42
C GLY A 38 2.77 -15.15 -14.08
N LYS A 39 2.24 -15.88 -13.09
CA LYS A 39 0.88 -15.65 -12.57
C LYS A 39 0.94 -14.64 -11.44
N VAL A 40 0.24 -13.52 -11.61
CA VAL A 40 0.19 -12.43 -10.64
C VAL A 40 -1.18 -12.39 -10.00
N GLN A 41 -1.23 -12.31 -8.68
CA GLN A 41 -2.46 -12.08 -7.94
C GLN A 41 -2.34 -10.84 -7.06
N ILE A 42 -3.44 -10.10 -6.96
CA ILE A 42 -3.58 -8.90 -6.15
C ILE A 42 -4.49 -9.16 -4.96
N ASN A 43 -4.08 -8.67 -3.79
CA ASN A 43 -4.92 -8.65 -2.61
C ASN A 43 -5.87 -7.45 -2.70
N THR A 44 -7.14 -7.73 -2.97
CA THR A 44 -8.18 -6.70 -3.15
C THR A 44 -8.63 -6.03 -1.84
N LEU A 45 -8.30 -6.61 -0.69
CA LEU A 45 -8.64 -6.09 0.64
C LEU A 45 -7.51 -5.26 1.27
N ASP A 46 -6.25 -5.46 0.88
CA ASP A 46 -5.08 -4.69 1.35
C ASP A 46 -4.63 -3.61 0.35
N ALA A 47 -5.60 -2.88 -0.18
CA ALA A 47 -5.34 -1.70 -1.02
C ALA A 47 -5.49 -0.40 -0.24
N LYS A 48 -4.65 0.60 -0.55
CA LYS A 48 -4.74 1.96 -0.02
C LYS A 48 -4.27 3.01 -1.03
N ALA A 49 -4.90 4.17 -0.99
CA ALA A 49 -4.44 5.38 -1.67
C ALA A 49 -4.02 6.42 -0.63
N LEU A 50 -2.82 7.00 -0.79
CA LEU A 50 -2.32 8.06 0.07
C LEU A 50 -1.52 9.07 -0.75
N GLY A 51 -2.04 10.30 -0.87
CA GLY A 51 -1.47 11.32 -1.75
C GLY A 51 -1.40 10.83 -3.20
N SER A 52 -0.26 10.99 -3.85
CA SER A 52 -0.02 10.52 -5.23
C SER A 52 0.29 9.02 -5.34
N LYS A 53 0.08 8.24 -4.29
CA LYS A 53 0.55 6.85 -4.21
C LYS A 53 -0.57 5.87 -3.96
N ILE A 54 -0.59 4.81 -4.76
CA ILE A 54 -1.42 3.61 -4.54
C ILE A 54 -0.52 2.51 -3.99
N THR A 55 -0.96 1.77 -2.97
CA THR A 55 -0.25 0.60 -2.46
C THR A 55 -1.19 -0.58 -2.39
N VAL A 56 -0.76 -1.73 -2.92
CA VAL A 56 -1.53 -2.97 -2.98
C VAL A 56 -0.65 -4.16 -2.58
N GLY A 57 -1.23 -5.17 -1.96
CA GLY A 57 -0.58 -6.46 -1.72
C GLY A 57 -0.54 -7.30 -3.02
N ILE A 58 0.61 -7.88 -3.35
CA ILE A 58 0.81 -8.67 -4.58
C ILE A 58 1.53 -9.97 -4.27
N THR A 59 1.12 -11.04 -4.92
CA THR A 59 1.85 -12.29 -4.99
C THR A 59 2.09 -12.65 -6.45
N ARG A 60 3.31 -13.04 -6.76
CA ARG A 60 3.74 -13.50 -8.07
C ARG A 60 4.20 -14.93 -7.95
N ARG A 61 3.74 -15.78 -8.88
CA ARG A 61 4.26 -17.13 -9.08
C ARG A 61 4.98 -17.20 -10.41
N GLN A 62 6.12 -17.86 -10.38
CA GLN A 62 6.94 -18.19 -11.55
C GLN A 62 6.09 -18.90 -12.61
N GLY A 63 6.30 -18.52 -13.88
CA GLY A 63 5.72 -19.23 -15.02
C GLY A 63 6.43 -20.56 -15.28
N GLU A 64 5.76 -21.50 -15.96
CA GLU A 64 6.28 -22.87 -16.18
C GLU A 64 7.64 -22.91 -16.89
N ASN A 65 7.88 -21.97 -17.82
CA ASN A 65 9.11 -21.89 -18.61
C ASN A 65 10.04 -20.74 -18.18
N GLU A 66 9.76 -20.11 -17.04
CA GLU A 66 10.54 -18.98 -16.57
C GLU A 66 11.79 -19.49 -15.86
N GLN A 67 12.98 -19.08 -16.30
CA GLN A 67 14.25 -19.44 -15.65
C GLN A 67 14.94 -18.19 -15.12
N SER A 68 15.59 -18.32 -13.97
CA SER A 68 16.38 -17.27 -13.33
C SER A 68 17.83 -17.73 -13.26
N ASP A 69 18.75 -16.82 -13.53
CA ASP A 69 20.20 -16.99 -13.36
C ASP A 69 20.64 -17.01 -11.88
N GLY A 70 19.69 -17.04 -10.95
CA GLY A 70 19.90 -17.10 -9.51
C GLY A 70 19.84 -15.75 -8.81
N TYR A 71 19.88 -14.64 -9.54
CA TYR A 71 19.77 -13.29 -8.96
C TYR A 71 18.33 -12.80 -8.82
N TYR A 72 17.42 -13.28 -9.68
CA TYR A 72 16.02 -12.86 -9.68
C TYR A 72 15.13 -13.79 -8.86
N VAL A 73 14.35 -13.22 -7.94
CA VAL A 73 13.32 -13.94 -7.18
C VAL A 73 12.08 -14.07 -8.07
N MET A 74 11.84 -15.27 -8.58
CA MET A 74 10.78 -15.54 -9.54
C MET A 74 9.40 -15.63 -8.90
N SER A 75 9.31 -16.19 -7.69
CA SER A 75 8.07 -16.24 -6.91
C SER A 75 8.22 -15.42 -5.65
N TRP A 76 7.32 -14.48 -5.41
CA TRP A 76 7.39 -13.61 -4.24
C TRP A 76 6.01 -13.11 -3.81
N THR A 77 5.88 -12.82 -2.53
CA THR A 77 4.73 -12.13 -1.95
C THR A 77 5.19 -10.86 -1.27
N GLY A 78 4.50 -9.76 -1.51
CA GLY A 78 4.94 -8.45 -1.09
C GLY A 78 3.90 -7.37 -1.30
N LYS A 79 4.39 -6.13 -1.37
CA LYS A 79 3.60 -4.93 -1.68
C LYS A 79 4.17 -4.23 -2.89
N VAL A 80 3.28 -3.72 -3.72
CA VAL A 80 3.63 -2.82 -4.81
C VAL A 80 3.03 -1.45 -4.51
N GLN A 81 3.88 -0.43 -4.53
CA GLN A 81 3.50 0.96 -4.42
C GLN A 81 3.72 1.67 -5.74
N VAL A 82 2.65 2.16 -6.35
CA VAL A 82 2.70 2.97 -7.58
C VAL A 82 2.69 4.44 -7.17
N ASP A 83 3.69 5.21 -7.61
CA ASP A 83 3.71 6.68 -7.52
C ASP A 83 3.17 7.25 -8.83
N CYS A 84 1.90 7.64 -8.82
CA CYS A 84 1.15 8.12 -9.98
C CYS A 84 1.73 9.44 -10.53
N LYS A 85 2.37 10.25 -9.69
CA LYS A 85 3.00 11.50 -10.12
C LYS A 85 4.33 11.27 -10.84
N LYS A 86 5.09 10.23 -10.43
CA LYS A 86 6.42 9.93 -10.99
C LYS A 86 6.41 8.82 -12.03
N PHE A 87 5.28 8.14 -12.22
CA PHE A 87 5.14 6.95 -13.05
C PHE A 87 6.21 5.88 -12.74
N LYS A 88 6.38 5.61 -11.45
CA LYS A 88 7.33 4.61 -10.92
C LYS A 88 6.60 3.65 -9.98
N MET A 89 7.07 2.41 -9.95
CA MET A 89 6.61 1.42 -8.98
C MET A 89 7.73 1.02 -8.03
N LYS A 90 7.38 0.78 -6.78
CA LYS A 90 8.27 0.26 -5.74
C LYS A 90 7.72 -1.08 -5.27
N ILE A 91 8.53 -2.13 -5.39
CA ILE A 91 8.20 -3.48 -4.92
C ILE A 91 8.94 -3.70 -3.60
N THR A 92 8.21 -4.15 -2.59
CA THR A 92 8.76 -4.59 -1.30
C THR A 92 8.31 -6.03 -1.05
N ALA A 93 9.24 -6.98 -1.15
CA ALA A 93 8.95 -8.41 -1.08
C ALA A 93 9.64 -9.08 0.12
N LYS A 94 9.00 -10.10 0.70
CA LYS A 94 9.65 -10.98 1.68
C LYS A 94 10.61 -11.91 0.94
N THR A 95 11.89 -11.83 1.27
CA THR A 95 12.89 -12.82 0.82
C THR A 95 13.01 -13.91 1.88
N GLY A 96 12.84 -15.18 1.50
CA GLY A 96 12.85 -16.31 2.43
C GLY A 96 14.14 -16.53 3.24
N ARG A 97 15.22 -15.79 2.94
CA ARG A 97 16.54 -15.90 3.62
C ARG A 97 17.01 -14.61 4.32
N GLY A 98 16.24 -13.52 4.27
CA GLY A 98 16.65 -12.21 4.81
C GLY A 98 15.83 -11.77 6.01
N LEU A 99 16.47 -11.17 7.02
CA LEU A 99 15.79 -10.55 8.17
C LEU A 99 14.93 -9.34 7.75
N PHE A 100 15.26 -8.72 6.62
CA PHE A 100 14.63 -7.52 6.08
C PHE A 100 13.98 -7.80 4.71
N PRO A 101 12.86 -7.14 4.40
CA PRO A 101 12.24 -7.26 3.08
C PRO A 101 13.13 -6.62 2.00
N ALA A 102 13.30 -7.30 0.87
CA ALA A 102 13.97 -6.72 -0.29
C ALA A 102 13.07 -5.65 -0.92
N THR A 103 13.68 -4.53 -1.31
CA THR A 103 12.96 -3.39 -1.87
C THR A 103 13.66 -2.86 -3.10
N SER A 104 12.92 -2.75 -4.20
CA SER A 104 13.43 -2.25 -5.48
C SER A 104 12.44 -1.28 -6.10
N THR A 105 12.95 -0.27 -6.81
CA THR A 105 12.14 0.73 -7.50
C THR A 105 12.40 0.67 -9.00
N TYR A 106 11.33 0.64 -9.78
CA TYR A 106 11.35 0.47 -11.22
C TYR A 106 10.54 1.58 -11.89
N LYS A 107 10.93 1.91 -13.13
CA LYS A 107 10.05 2.69 -14.01
C LYS A 107 8.88 1.79 -14.43
N ILE A 108 7.71 2.39 -14.59
CA ILE A 108 6.55 1.65 -15.12
C ILE A 108 6.67 1.60 -16.64
N THR A 109 6.61 0.40 -17.17
CA THR A 109 6.58 0.08 -18.60
C THR A 109 5.32 -0.74 -18.90
N PRO A 110 4.81 -0.74 -20.15
CA PRO A 110 3.55 -1.43 -20.50
C PRO A 110 3.50 -2.92 -20.12
N ASP A 111 4.65 -3.60 -20.11
CA ASP A 111 4.84 -5.00 -19.73
C ASP A 111 4.98 -5.23 -18.21
N SER A 112 5.14 -4.15 -17.44
CA SER A 112 5.28 -4.22 -15.99
C SER A 112 3.92 -4.28 -15.30
N ILE A 113 3.85 -4.99 -14.17
CA ILE A 113 2.67 -4.99 -13.28
C ILE A 113 2.25 -3.59 -12.81
N GLY A 114 3.18 -2.62 -12.82
CA GLY A 114 2.89 -1.24 -12.45
C GLY A 114 1.92 -0.57 -13.43
N TYR A 115 1.89 -1.00 -14.69
CA TYR A 115 1.07 -0.40 -15.74
C TYR A 115 -0.43 -0.63 -15.53
N PRO A 116 -0.95 -1.88 -15.43
CA PRO A 116 -2.37 -2.11 -15.18
C PRO A 116 -2.83 -1.50 -13.84
N LEU A 117 -1.94 -1.43 -12.84
CA LEU A 117 -2.23 -0.74 -11.58
C LEU A 117 -2.37 0.78 -11.77
N ALA A 118 -1.47 1.40 -12.53
CA ALA A 118 -1.53 2.83 -12.79
C ALA A 118 -2.77 3.19 -13.62
N ASP A 119 -2.99 2.46 -14.72
CA ASP A 119 -4.11 2.64 -15.64
C ASP A 119 -5.46 2.57 -14.93
N ASN A 120 -5.63 1.61 -14.03
CA ASN A 120 -6.93 1.40 -13.37
C ASN A 120 -7.09 2.18 -12.06
N LEU A 121 -6.02 2.53 -11.36
CA LEU A 121 -6.10 3.04 -9.98
C LEU A 121 -5.59 4.48 -9.80
N CYS A 122 -4.73 5.00 -10.68
CA CYS A 122 -4.12 6.32 -10.44
C CYS A 122 -5.11 7.48 -10.49
N TYR A 123 -6.23 7.35 -11.20
CA TYR A 123 -7.30 8.36 -11.18
C TYR A 123 -7.83 8.63 -9.77
N LEU A 124 -7.77 7.65 -8.86
CA LEU A 124 -8.19 7.79 -7.46
C LEU A 124 -7.32 8.77 -6.66
N THR A 125 -6.12 9.08 -7.16
CA THR A 125 -5.17 9.96 -6.46
C THR A 125 -5.38 11.44 -6.76
N GLY A 126 -6.17 11.77 -7.80
CA GLY A 126 -6.37 13.15 -8.26
C GLY A 126 -5.14 13.77 -8.95
N VAL A 127 -4.12 12.96 -9.29
CA VAL A 127 -3.01 13.41 -10.13
C VAL A 127 -3.53 13.64 -11.55
N GLU A 128 -3.19 14.79 -12.13
CA GLU A 128 -3.57 15.14 -13.51
C GLU A 128 -3.04 14.11 -14.53
N GLY A 129 -3.79 13.92 -15.62
CA GLY A 129 -3.43 12.99 -16.69
C GLY A 129 -3.97 11.57 -16.53
N TYR A 130 -4.66 11.26 -15.43
CA TYR A 130 -5.37 9.97 -15.27
C TYR A 130 -6.88 10.17 -15.26
N THR A 131 -7.56 9.41 -16.10
CA THR A 131 -9.02 9.29 -16.10
C THR A 131 -9.42 7.90 -15.62
N LYS A 132 -10.66 7.78 -15.14
CA LYS A 132 -11.20 6.47 -14.80
C LYS A 132 -11.31 5.63 -16.07
N ASN A 133 -10.66 4.47 -16.10
CA ASN A 133 -10.83 3.51 -17.19
C ASN A 133 -12.32 3.06 -17.26
N GLU A 134 -12.91 3.07 -18.45
CA GLU A 134 -14.30 2.68 -18.68
C GLU A 134 -14.50 1.16 -18.54
N TYR A 135 -13.50 0.37 -18.94
CA TYR A 135 -13.51 -1.08 -18.94
C TYR A 135 -12.60 -1.64 -17.85
N GLN A 136 -13.03 -1.46 -16.59
CA GLN A 136 -12.26 -1.91 -15.43
C GLN A 136 -12.40 -3.42 -15.24
N PRO A 137 -11.28 -4.17 -15.10
CA PRO A 137 -11.34 -5.57 -14.73
C PRO A 137 -11.92 -5.75 -13.33
N GLU A 138 -12.46 -6.93 -13.04
CA GLU A 138 -13.14 -7.21 -11.77
C GLU A 138 -12.24 -6.97 -10.55
N TRP A 139 -10.96 -7.37 -10.65
CA TRP A 139 -9.98 -7.15 -9.58
C TRP A 139 -9.81 -5.65 -9.27
N ALA A 140 -9.78 -4.80 -10.31
CA ALA A 140 -9.63 -3.36 -10.15
C ALA A 140 -10.87 -2.78 -9.50
N THR A 141 -12.06 -3.22 -9.92
CA THR A 141 -13.33 -2.80 -9.31
C THR A 141 -13.37 -3.12 -7.81
N LYS A 142 -12.92 -4.31 -7.38
CA LYS A 142 -12.87 -4.65 -5.94
C LYS A 142 -11.83 -3.82 -5.19
N VAL A 143 -10.65 -3.61 -5.78
CA VAL A 143 -9.61 -2.74 -5.20
C VAL A 143 -10.12 -1.31 -5.02
N ILE A 144 -10.77 -0.75 -6.04
CA ILE A 144 -11.37 0.59 -6.01
C ILE A 144 -12.39 0.65 -4.87
N LYS A 145 -13.35 -0.29 -4.82
CA LYS A 145 -14.34 -0.36 -3.73
C LYS A 145 -13.69 -0.43 -2.35
N THR A 146 -12.60 -1.19 -2.19
CA THR A 146 -11.85 -1.25 -0.93
C THR A 146 -11.16 0.08 -0.59
N ILE A 147 -10.53 0.74 -1.57
CA ILE A 147 -9.89 2.05 -1.35
C ILE A 147 -10.95 3.09 -0.99
N GLU A 148 -12.09 3.05 -1.67
CA GLU A 148 -13.20 3.98 -1.46
C GLU A 148 -13.97 3.71 -0.17
N SER A 149 -14.14 2.45 0.24
CA SER A 149 -14.76 2.10 1.53
C SER A 149 -13.86 2.50 2.70
N LYS A 150 -12.55 2.48 2.48
CA LYS A 150 -11.55 3.04 3.39
C LYS A 150 -11.50 4.56 3.34
N LYS A 151 -12.37 5.26 2.57
CA LYS A 151 -12.32 6.72 2.38
C LYS A 151 -12.16 7.42 3.72
N ILE A 152 -10.90 7.81 3.90
CA ILE A 152 -10.45 9.06 4.45
C ILE A 152 -11.20 9.34 5.75
N LYS A 153 -10.66 8.85 6.88
CA LYS A 153 -10.47 9.82 7.98
C LYS A 153 -9.84 10.99 7.26
N LYS A 154 -10.63 12.04 6.99
CA LYS A 154 -10.06 13.33 6.67
C LYS A 154 -8.96 13.41 7.71
N TYR A 155 -7.75 13.71 7.29
CA TYR A 155 -7.00 14.56 8.17
C TYR A 155 -7.93 15.80 8.32
N VAL A 156 -8.93 15.71 9.22
CA VAL A 156 -9.19 16.74 10.21
C VAL A 156 -7.77 17.00 10.61
N GLN A 157 -7.22 18.10 10.09
CA GLN A 157 -5.90 18.56 10.41
C GLN A 157 -5.77 18.29 11.91
N GLN A 158 -4.95 17.31 12.28
CA GLN A 158 -4.76 17.00 13.69
C GLN A 158 -4.09 18.26 14.22
N GLY A 159 -4.90 19.06 14.92
CA GLY A 159 -4.72 20.49 15.07
C GLY A 159 -5.51 21.28 14.04
N ALA A 160 -6.77 21.59 14.34
CA ALA A 160 -7.16 22.99 14.18
C ALA A 160 -6.10 23.76 14.96
N VAL A 161 -5.11 24.33 14.28
CA VAL A 161 -4.15 25.22 14.93
C VAL A 161 -5.03 26.27 15.57
N THR A 162 -5.07 26.31 16.91
CA THR A 162 -5.66 27.42 17.64
C THR A 162 -4.82 28.63 17.26
N ILE A 163 -5.24 29.34 16.21
CA ILE A 163 -4.58 30.55 15.77
C ILE A 163 -4.76 31.55 16.90
N ASN A 164 -3.68 31.86 17.59
CA ASN A 164 -3.69 32.92 18.58
C ASN A 164 -3.81 34.25 17.85
N CYS A 165 -5.03 34.79 17.79
CA CYS A 165 -5.31 36.07 17.15
C CYS A 165 -4.69 37.27 17.89
N ASP A 166 -4.16 37.08 19.10
CA ASP A 166 -3.37 38.10 19.81
C ASP A 166 -1.90 38.15 19.37
N SER A 167 -1.45 37.18 18.56
CA SER A 167 -0.10 37.23 17.97
C SER A 167 0.02 38.38 16.97
N PRO A 168 1.09 39.19 17.00
CA PRO A 168 1.30 40.28 16.05
C PRO A 168 1.38 39.81 14.58
N VAL A 169 1.63 38.51 14.36
CA VAL A 169 1.68 37.90 13.02
C VAL A 169 0.28 37.60 12.46
N TRP A 170 -0.70 37.34 13.33
CA TRP A 170 -2.02 36.84 12.95
C TRP A 170 -3.16 37.83 13.18
N LYS A 171 -2.97 38.83 14.05
CA LYS A 171 -3.97 39.82 14.46
C LYS A 171 -4.69 40.54 13.31
N ASN A 172 -4.03 40.74 12.17
CA ASN A 172 -4.61 41.47 11.02
C ASN A 172 -4.97 40.55 9.83
N LYS A 173 -5.02 39.23 10.03
CA LYS A 173 -5.40 38.29 8.96
C LYS A 173 -6.92 38.11 8.92
N PRO A 174 -7.52 37.84 7.74
CA PRO A 174 -8.97 37.71 7.57
C PRO A 174 -9.65 36.63 8.45
N ARG A 175 -8.89 35.72 9.04
CA ARG A 175 -9.38 34.68 9.95
C ARG A 175 -9.49 35.13 11.41
N CYS A 176 -8.93 36.29 11.77
CA CYS A 176 -8.87 36.85 13.12
C CYS A 176 -9.57 38.22 13.24
N ASN A 177 -10.19 38.68 12.14
CA ASN A 177 -11.05 39.86 12.10
C ASN A 177 -12.51 39.48 12.28
#